data_AF-A0A8J5D2N8-F1
#
_entry.id   AF-A0A8J5D2N8-F1
#
_cell.length_a   1.000
_cell.length_b   1.000
_cell.length_c   1.000
_cell.angle_alpha   90.00
_cell.angle_beta   90.00
_cell.angle_gamma   90.00
#
_symmetry.space_group_name_H-M   'P 1'
#
loop_
_entity.id
_entity.type
_entity.pdbx_description
1 polymer ?
#
loop_
_entity_poly.entity_id
_entity_poly.type
_entity_poly.pdbx_seq_one_letter_code
_entity_poly.pdbx_strand_id
1 'polypeptide(L)'
;MENVCLTCKDDCSLYASGQSHTRPCLTRGHCTMLGRSTHPNTPSPSGQHTNTPSPQVNTPYTPSPQVNARITGCGIRSVSFHGEILTIGTGVGAIMFFDMRAGKYMESTMNSGRAVVLKSTKGWVSADDQYHDVFHNVEYTPAIYTHCYDWSGMRLFTAGGPLPASLKGNYAALWC
;
A
#
# COMPACT_ATOMS: atom_id res chain seq x y z
N MET A 1 14.92 0.84 -17.67
CA MET A 1 14.16 0.61 -16.43
C MET A 1 12.91 -0.12 -16.81
N GLU A 2 12.79 -1.37 -16.38
CA GLU A 2 11.58 -2.15 -16.60
C GLU A 2 10.45 -1.55 -15.78
N ASN A 3 9.27 -1.51 -16.38
CA ASN A 3 8.05 -1.08 -15.73
C ASN A 3 7.64 -2.14 -14.69
N VAL A 4 7.90 -1.88 -13.41
CA VAL A 4 7.47 -2.76 -12.32
C VAL A 4 6.07 -2.35 -11.88
N CYS A 5 5.09 -3.21 -12.13
CA CYS A 5 3.75 -3.03 -11.58
C CYS A 5 3.70 -3.68 -10.20
N LEU A 6 3.36 -2.95 -9.15
CA LEU A 6 3.11 -3.56 -7.84
C LEU A 6 1.64 -3.97 -7.75
N THR A 7 1.38 -5.25 -7.48
CA THR A 7 0.05 -5.73 -7.12
C THR A 7 0.01 -6.14 -5.65
N CYS A 8 -1.07 -5.76 -4.97
CA CYS A 8 -1.37 -6.24 -3.64
C CYS A 8 -2.13 -7.57 -3.80
N LYS A 9 -1.60 -8.69 -3.28
CA LYS A 9 -2.31 -9.98 -3.36
C LYS A 9 -3.25 -10.15 -2.18
N ASP A 10 -2.76 -9.80 -1.00
CA ASP A 10 -3.47 -9.80 0.28
C ASP A 10 -3.11 -8.52 1.04
N ASP A 11 -3.85 -8.18 2.11
CA ASP A 11 -3.63 -6.96 2.89
C ASP A 11 -2.15 -6.70 3.25
N CYS A 12 -1.31 -7.73 3.36
CA CYS A 12 0.06 -7.61 3.87
C CYS A 12 1.18 -7.80 2.83
N SER A 13 0.90 -7.97 1.53
CA SER A 13 1.94 -8.36 0.56
C SER A 13 1.86 -7.62 -0.79
N LEU A 14 3.01 -7.11 -1.24
CA LEU A 14 3.21 -6.51 -2.56
C LEU A 14 4.03 -7.43 -3.46
N TYR A 15 3.66 -7.51 -4.73
CA TYR A 15 4.35 -8.30 -5.74
C TYR A 15 4.66 -7.46 -6.96
N ALA A 16 5.88 -7.59 -7.47
CA ALA A 16 6.28 -7.01 -8.75
C ALA A 16 5.77 -7.86 -9.92
N SER A 17 4.67 -7.49 -10.58
CA SER A 17 4.26 -8.12 -11.83
C SER A 17 4.99 -7.48 -13.02
N GLY A 18 5.67 -8.32 -13.81
CA GLY A 18 6.13 -7.94 -15.15
C GLY A 18 4.91 -7.87 -16.07
N GLN A 19 4.61 -6.71 -16.65
CA GLN A 19 3.46 -6.58 -17.54
C GLN A 19 3.79 -7.03 -18.97
N SER A 20 3.13 -8.09 -19.45
CA SER A 20 2.54 -8.05 -20.79
C SER A 20 1.18 -7.33 -20.68
N HIS A 21 0.86 -6.53 -21.69
CA HIS A 21 -0.09 -5.41 -21.68
C HIS A 21 -1.41 -5.55 -20.90
N THR A 22 -1.89 -4.39 -20.42
CA THR A 22 -3.25 -4.02 -19.94
C THR A 22 -3.51 -4.03 -18.42
N ARG A 23 -2.94 -3.09 -17.66
CA ARG A 23 -3.50 -2.52 -16.39
C ARG A 23 -2.56 -1.43 -15.82
N PRO A 24 -2.98 -0.56 -14.88
CA PRO A 24 -2.24 0.66 -14.56
C PRO A 24 -0.84 0.33 -14.04
N CYS A 25 0.14 0.79 -14.78
CA CYS A 25 1.55 0.61 -14.52
C CYS A 25 2.01 1.70 -13.55
N LEU A 26 2.76 1.36 -12.49
CA LEU A 26 3.39 2.35 -11.61
C LEU A 26 4.53 3.04 -12.37
N THR A 27 4.20 4.03 -13.18
CA THR A 27 5.16 5.00 -13.71
C THR A 27 5.04 6.29 -12.92
N ARG A 28 5.98 6.54 -12.00
CA ARG A 28 6.13 7.81 -11.24
C ARG A 28 4.91 8.26 -10.41
N GLY A 29 3.94 7.37 -10.16
CA GLY A 29 2.66 7.72 -9.58
C GLY A 29 2.54 7.43 -8.09
N HIS A 30 1.98 8.38 -7.36
CA HIS A 30 1.37 8.19 -6.05
C HIS A 30 0.14 7.26 -6.19
N CYS A 31 0.08 6.18 -5.42
CA CYS A 31 -1.06 5.27 -5.43
C CYS A 31 -1.67 5.17 -4.03
N THR A 32 -2.91 5.65 -3.91
CA THR A 32 -3.76 5.45 -2.73
C THR A 32 -4.63 4.22 -2.99
N MET A 33 -4.49 3.19 -2.18
CA MET A 33 -5.34 1.99 -2.27
C MET A 33 -6.67 2.32 -1.59
N LEU A 34 -7.65 2.78 -2.36
CA LEU A 34 -9.02 2.94 -1.87
C LEU A 34 -9.66 1.55 -1.68
N GLY A 35 -10.34 1.36 -0.55
CA GLY A 35 -10.99 0.10 -0.18
C GLY A 35 -11.95 -0.41 -1.27
N ARG A 36 -12.06 -1.74 -1.38
CA ARG A 36 -12.84 -2.45 -2.40
C ARG A 36 -14.32 -2.01 -2.35
N SER A 37 -14.78 -1.24 -3.33
CA SER A 37 -16.22 -1.01 -3.56
C SER A 37 -16.83 -2.30 -4.11
N THR A 38 -17.79 -2.87 -3.38
CA THR A 38 -18.65 -3.95 -3.87
C THR A 38 -19.75 -3.36 -4.74
N HIS A 39 -19.59 -3.37 -6.07
CA HIS A 39 -20.70 -3.13 -6.99
C HIS A 39 -21.41 -4.44 -7.36
N PRO A 40 -22.74 -4.44 -7.46
CA PRO A 40 -23.52 -5.64 -7.80
C PRO A 40 -23.42 -5.97 -9.29
N ASN A 41 -23.36 -7.27 -9.60
CA ASN A 41 -23.27 -7.81 -10.94
C ASN A 41 -24.52 -7.47 -11.79
N THR A 42 -24.32 -6.85 -12.95
CA THR A 42 -25.30 -6.84 -14.06
C THR A 42 -24.79 -7.71 -15.20
N PRO A 43 -25.60 -8.62 -15.77
CA PRO A 43 -25.17 -9.46 -16.88
C PRO A 43 -25.33 -8.74 -18.24
N SER A 44 -24.46 -9.04 -19.19
CA SER A 44 -24.55 -8.58 -20.59
C SER A 44 -24.07 -9.72 -21.52
N PRO A 45 -24.52 -9.73 -22.80
CA PRO A 45 -25.00 -10.94 -23.45
C PRO A 45 -23.94 -11.74 -24.22
N SER A 46 -24.32 -13.00 -24.50
CA SER A 46 -23.58 -14.05 -25.18
C SER A 46 -23.24 -13.72 -26.65
N GLY A 47 -21.95 -13.70 -26.97
CA GLY A 47 -21.41 -13.78 -28.34
C GLY A 47 -20.39 -14.92 -28.43
N GLN A 48 -20.63 -15.88 -29.32
CA GLN A 48 -19.74 -17.01 -29.59
C GLN A 48 -18.51 -16.53 -30.38
N HIS A 49 -17.30 -16.77 -29.86
CA HIS A 49 -16.05 -16.65 -30.61
C HIS A 49 -15.36 -18.01 -30.65
N THR A 50 -15.03 -18.45 -31.86
CA THR A 50 -14.41 -19.74 -32.20
C THR A 50 -13.01 -19.88 -31.57
N ASN A 51 -12.80 -20.97 -30.84
CA ASN A 51 -11.52 -21.30 -30.19
C ASN A 51 -10.50 -21.83 -31.20
N THR A 52 -9.56 -20.99 -31.63
CA THR A 52 -8.24 -21.46 -32.11
C THR A 52 -7.22 -21.29 -30.98
N PRO A 53 -6.54 -22.34 -30.51
CA PRO A 53 -5.58 -22.21 -29.44
C PRO A 53 -4.33 -21.46 -29.94
N SER A 54 -4.10 -20.27 -29.41
CA SER A 54 -2.85 -19.53 -29.54
C SER A 54 -1.70 -20.34 -28.94
N PRO A 55 -0.51 -20.38 -29.56
CA PRO A 55 0.63 -21.08 -28.99
C PRO A 55 1.03 -20.46 -27.64
N GLN A 56 0.88 -21.23 -26.56
CA GLN A 56 1.35 -20.88 -25.23
C GLN A 56 2.88 -20.98 -25.22
N VAL A 57 3.56 -19.85 -25.39
CA VAL A 57 5.01 -19.77 -25.15
C VAL A 57 5.23 -19.92 -23.65
N ASN A 58 5.72 -21.09 -23.23
CA ASN A 58 6.15 -21.35 -21.86
C ASN A 58 7.45 -20.58 -21.58
N THR A 59 7.35 -19.28 -21.28
CA THR A 59 8.45 -18.57 -20.61
C THR A 59 8.51 -19.05 -19.15
N PRO A 60 9.69 -19.43 -18.61
CA PRO A 60 9.83 -19.73 -17.20
C PRO A 60 9.39 -18.51 -16.39
N TYR A 61 8.37 -18.67 -15.55
CA TYR A 61 7.97 -17.64 -14.58
C TYR A 61 9.10 -17.49 -13.56
N THR A 62 9.96 -16.50 -13.75
CA THR A 62 10.85 -16.06 -12.69
C THR A 62 9.98 -15.57 -11.52
N PRO A 63 10.21 -16.03 -10.27
CA PRO A 63 9.44 -15.54 -9.13
C PRO A 63 9.54 -14.02 -9.06
N SER A 64 8.41 -13.34 -9.13
CA SER A 64 8.34 -11.88 -8.92
C SER A 64 8.89 -11.54 -7.53
N PRO A 65 9.75 -10.52 -7.38
CA PRO A 65 10.11 -9.99 -6.07
C PRO A 65 8.86 -9.69 -5.23
N GLN A 66 8.78 -10.30 -4.05
CA GLN A 66 7.68 -10.12 -3.10
C GLN A 66 8.18 -9.29 -1.91
N VAL A 67 7.48 -8.21 -1.62
CA VAL A 67 7.70 -7.40 -0.41
C VAL A 67 6.59 -7.70 0.58
N ASN A 68 6.94 -8.36 1.68
CA ASN A 68 6.02 -8.66 2.76
C ASN A 68 6.06 -7.57 3.83
N ALA A 69 4.90 -7.09 4.25
CA ALA A 69 4.80 -6.21 5.41
C ALA A 69 5.42 -6.90 6.64
N ARG A 70 6.41 -6.26 7.27
CA ARG A 70 7.08 -6.80 8.47
C ARG A 70 6.22 -6.76 9.73
N ILE A 71 5.04 -6.16 9.68
CA ILE A 71 4.15 -6.04 10.85
C ILE A 71 2.82 -6.73 10.55
N THR A 72 2.47 -7.72 11.36
CA THR A 72 1.21 -8.47 11.29
C THR A 72 0.01 -7.55 11.43
N GLY A 73 -1.04 -7.75 10.62
CA GLY A 73 -2.27 -6.95 10.66
C GLY A 73 -2.15 -5.55 10.04
N CYS A 74 -1.00 -5.23 9.44
CA CYS A 74 -0.69 -3.88 8.96
C CYS A 74 -0.99 -3.73 7.48
N GLY A 75 -2.28 -3.85 7.15
CA GLY A 75 -2.74 -3.80 5.78
C GLY A 75 -2.14 -2.62 5.00
N ILE A 76 -1.66 -2.82 3.78
CA ILE A 76 -1.06 -1.77 2.95
C ILE A 76 -2.17 -0.87 2.42
N ARG A 77 -1.99 0.45 2.53
CA ARG A 77 -3.01 1.47 2.18
C ARG A 77 -2.47 2.52 1.21
N SER A 78 -1.17 2.74 1.19
CA SER A 78 -0.52 3.59 0.20
C SER A 78 0.88 3.11 -0.12
N VAL A 79 1.32 3.35 -1.36
CA VAL A 79 2.70 3.11 -1.79
C VAL A 79 3.18 4.25 -2.68
N SER A 80 4.47 4.58 -2.59
CA SER A 80 5.12 5.53 -3.49
C SER A 80 6.57 5.15 -3.75
N PHE A 81 7.07 5.47 -4.94
CA PHE A 81 8.48 5.30 -5.28
C PHE A 81 9.19 6.64 -5.23
N HIS A 82 10.35 6.67 -4.58
CA HIS A 82 11.29 7.79 -4.62
C HIS A 82 12.68 7.25 -4.95
N GLY A 83 13.02 7.26 -6.25
CA GLY A 83 14.21 6.60 -6.75
C GLY A 83 14.17 5.09 -6.46
N GLU A 84 15.13 4.61 -5.69
CA GLU A 84 15.31 3.20 -5.33
C GLU A 84 14.65 2.81 -4.00
N ILE A 85 13.89 3.74 -3.41
CA ILE A 85 13.16 3.54 -2.16
C ILE A 85 11.67 3.39 -2.47
N LEU A 86 11.08 2.31 -1.98
CA LEU A 86 9.64 2.10 -1.92
C LEU A 86 9.15 2.47 -0.52
N THR A 87 8.29 3.48 -0.43
CA THR A 87 7.60 3.84 0.81
C THR A 87 6.23 3.19 0.89
N ILE A 88 5.88 2.69 2.06
CA ILE A 88 4.67 1.91 2.30
C ILE A 88 3.94 2.49 3.50
N GLY A 89 2.72 3.01 3.30
CA GLY A 89 1.81 3.42 4.36
C GLY A 89 0.84 2.29 4.71
N THR A 90 0.62 2.05 6.01
CA THR A 90 -0.17 0.93 6.51
C THR A 90 -1.47 1.35 7.21
N GLY A 91 -2.34 0.39 7.47
CA GLY A 91 -3.58 0.54 8.21
C GLY A 91 -3.41 0.75 9.72
N VAL A 92 -2.19 0.70 10.25
CA VAL A 92 -1.89 0.86 11.69
C VAL A 92 -1.04 2.11 11.98
N GLY A 93 -1.01 3.07 11.06
CA GLY A 93 -0.28 4.31 11.27
C GLY A 93 1.23 4.20 11.14
N ALA A 94 1.73 3.20 10.41
CA ALA A 94 3.16 3.03 10.16
C ALA A 94 3.51 3.39 8.72
N ILE A 95 4.63 4.09 8.54
CA ILE A 95 5.28 4.29 7.25
C ILE A 95 6.60 3.53 7.29
N MET A 96 6.80 2.66 6.30
CA MET A 96 8.00 1.84 6.17
C MET A 96 8.76 2.18 4.89
N PHE A 97 10.07 1.97 4.93
CA PHE A 97 10.97 2.23 3.81
C PHE A 97 11.62 0.92 3.37
N PHE A 98 11.43 0.55 2.11
CA PHE A 98 12.03 -0.62 1.50
C PHE A 98 13.06 -0.19 0.46
N ASP A 99 14.31 -0.60 0.68
CA ASP A 99 15.40 -0.40 -0.27
C ASP A 99 15.33 -1.50 -1.32
N MET A 100 14.99 -1.11 -2.55
CA MET A 100 14.84 -2.06 -3.67
C MET A 100 16.18 -2.64 -4.11
N ARG A 101 17.28 -1.90 -3.99
CA ARG A 101 18.61 -2.37 -4.37
C ARG A 101 19.12 -3.42 -3.39
N ALA A 102 18.88 -3.21 -2.11
CA ALA A 102 19.26 -4.14 -1.05
C ALA A 102 18.24 -5.28 -0.87
N GLY A 103 17.04 -5.15 -1.43
CA GLY A 103 15.96 -6.13 -1.28
C GLY A 103 15.47 -6.28 0.16
N LYS A 104 15.58 -5.22 0.98
CA LYS A 104 15.20 -5.25 2.40
C LYS A 104 14.67 -3.92 2.90
N TYR A 105 13.96 -3.96 4.02
CA TYR A 105 13.59 -2.74 4.74
C TYR A 105 14.84 -2.01 5.24
N MET A 106 14.80 -0.67 5.18
CA MET A 106 15.84 0.15 5.78
C MET A 106 15.86 -0.11 7.28
N GLU A 107 17.05 -0.26 7.86
CA GLU A 107 17.26 -0.57 9.27
C GLU A 107 17.97 0.59 9.96
N SER A 108 17.65 0.82 11.22
CA SER A 108 18.28 1.88 12.01
C SER A 108 19.75 1.54 12.26
N THR A 109 20.63 2.52 12.08
CA THR A 109 22.06 2.42 12.42
C THR A 109 22.30 2.34 13.93
N MET A 110 21.35 2.83 14.74
CA MET A 110 21.42 2.81 16.21
C MET A 110 20.93 1.49 16.82
N ASN A 111 20.14 0.72 16.07
CA ASN A 111 19.65 -0.59 16.50
C ASN A 111 19.52 -1.48 15.26
N SER A 112 20.65 -2.09 14.88
CA SER A 112 20.73 -2.99 13.74
C SER A 112 19.68 -4.10 13.88
N GLY A 113 18.90 -4.31 12.84
CA GLY A 113 17.80 -5.28 12.81
C GLY A 113 16.41 -4.70 13.09
N ARG A 114 16.28 -3.45 13.55
CA ARG A 114 14.97 -2.77 13.60
C ARG A 114 14.76 -1.93 12.35
N ALA A 115 13.66 -2.21 11.65
CA ALA A 115 13.25 -1.42 10.49
C ALA A 115 13.00 0.04 10.90
N VAL A 116 13.41 0.98 10.05
CA VAL A 116 13.05 2.39 10.16
C VAL A 116 11.56 2.52 9.89
N VAL A 117 10.82 3.00 10.88
CA VAL A 117 9.38 3.18 10.83
C VAL A 117 9.02 4.55 11.37
N LEU A 118 8.28 5.33 10.60
CA LEU A 118 7.63 6.53 11.12
C LEU A 118 6.24 6.14 11.63
N LYS A 119 5.94 6.48 12.88
CA LYS A 119 4.67 6.16 13.54
C LYS A 119 3.83 7.41 13.67
N SER A 120 2.63 7.36 13.12
CA SER A 120 1.67 8.45 13.22
C SER A 120 1.27 8.72 14.67
N THR A 121 0.96 9.98 14.95
CA THR A 121 0.17 10.33 16.13
C THR A 121 -1.30 9.99 15.88
N LYS A 122 -2.15 10.18 16.90
CA LYS A 122 -3.58 9.84 16.80
C LYS A 122 -4.30 10.67 15.72
N GLY A 123 -3.95 11.94 15.55
CA GLY A 123 -4.80 12.85 14.77
C GLY A 123 -6.12 13.13 15.50
N TRP A 124 -7.17 13.46 14.76
CA TRP A 124 -8.50 13.77 15.30
C TRP A 124 -9.53 12.71 14.88
N VAL A 125 -10.41 12.32 15.81
CA VAL A 125 -11.55 11.42 15.56
C VAL A 125 -12.74 11.91 16.38
N SER A 126 -13.94 11.84 15.80
CA SER A 126 -15.19 12.14 16.51
C SER A 126 -15.40 11.15 17.65
N ALA A 127 -15.74 11.66 18.83
CA ALA A 127 -15.97 10.85 20.04
C ALA A 127 -17.43 10.36 20.16
N ASP A 128 -18.08 10.09 19.03
CA ASP A 128 -19.48 9.63 18.98
C ASP A 128 -19.56 8.19 19.54
N ASP A 129 -20.76 7.67 19.80
CA ASP A 129 -20.97 6.32 20.36
C ASP A 129 -20.18 5.22 19.61
N GLN A 130 -20.06 5.36 18.29
CA GLN A 130 -19.30 4.46 17.43
C GLN A 130 -17.79 4.41 17.76
N TYR A 131 -17.20 5.48 18.30
CA TYR A 131 -15.81 5.49 18.74
C TYR A 131 -15.59 4.55 19.91
N HIS A 132 -16.49 4.60 20.89
CA HIS A 132 -16.42 3.74 22.06
C HIS A 132 -16.62 2.27 21.69
N ASP A 133 -17.62 1.99 20.85
CA ASP A 133 -17.90 0.62 20.37
C ASP A 133 -16.71 -0.02 19.65
N VAL A 134 -15.99 0.76 18.85
CA VAL A 134 -14.91 0.26 17.97
C VAL A 134 -13.56 0.20 18.68
N PHE A 135 -13.27 1.11 19.60
CA PHE A 135 -11.98 1.20 20.29
C PHE A 135 -12.03 0.80 21.77
N HIS A 136 -13.01 0.00 22.19
CA HIS A 136 -13.04 -0.57 23.54
C HIS A 136 -11.68 -1.22 23.90
N ASN A 137 -10.93 -0.56 24.80
CA ASN A 137 -9.59 -0.94 25.26
C ASN A 137 -8.49 -1.08 24.18
N VAL A 138 -8.69 -0.55 22.96
CA VAL A 138 -7.68 -0.57 21.90
C VAL A 138 -7.26 0.86 21.58
N GLU A 139 -5.95 1.10 21.52
CA GLU A 139 -5.44 2.42 21.14
C GLU A 139 -5.65 2.67 19.65
N TYR A 140 -6.39 3.74 19.34
CA TYR A 140 -6.60 4.20 17.98
C TYR A 140 -5.28 4.64 17.32
N THR A 141 -5.05 4.15 16.10
CA THR A 141 -4.02 4.64 15.18
C THR A 141 -4.64 4.92 13.81
N PRO A 142 -4.32 6.06 13.16
CA PRO A 142 -4.85 6.37 11.84
C PRO A 142 -4.22 5.46 10.78
N ALA A 143 -5.01 5.00 9.81
CA ALA A 143 -4.49 4.38 8.60
C ALA A 143 -3.89 5.44 7.67
N ILE A 144 -2.75 5.13 7.04
CA ILE A 144 -2.05 6.04 6.12
C ILE A 144 -2.55 5.82 4.68
N TYR A 145 -3.59 6.56 4.31
CA TYR A 145 -4.18 6.48 2.98
C TYR A 145 -3.33 7.12 1.90
N THR A 146 -2.50 8.10 2.25
CA THR A 146 -1.68 8.81 1.28
C THR A 146 -0.37 9.27 1.91
N HIS A 147 0.70 9.24 1.11
CA HIS A 147 1.92 9.96 1.42
C HIS A 147 2.58 10.45 0.13
N CYS A 148 3.29 11.58 0.19
CA CYS A 148 3.98 12.15 -0.95
C CYS A 148 5.26 12.85 -0.50
N TYR A 149 6.35 12.61 -1.21
CA TYR A 149 7.57 13.36 -1.01
C TYR A 149 7.44 14.77 -1.55
N ASP A 150 8.12 15.72 -0.92
CA ASP A 150 8.35 17.01 -1.54
C ASP A 150 9.33 16.88 -2.73
N TRP A 151 9.53 17.98 -3.45
CA TRP A 151 10.43 17.99 -4.61
C TRP A 151 11.88 17.66 -4.25
N SER A 152 12.32 17.97 -3.02
CA SER A 152 13.68 17.69 -2.57
C SER A 152 13.89 16.21 -2.22
N GLY A 153 12.82 15.47 -1.96
CA GLY A 153 12.88 14.09 -1.47
C GLY A 153 13.27 13.97 0.01
N MET A 154 13.48 15.09 0.70
CA MET A 154 13.88 15.11 2.11
C MET A 154 12.69 15.18 3.05
N ARG A 155 11.53 15.62 2.56
CA ARG A 155 10.32 15.73 3.37
C ARG A 155 9.26 14.79 2.86
N LEU A 156 8.51 14.22 3.79
CA LEU A 156 7.39 13.34 3.47
C LEU A 156 6.12 13.91 4.09
N PHE A 157 5.14 14.23 3.26
CA PHE A 157 3.78 14.48 3.72
C PHE A 157 3.04 13.16 3.82
N THR A 158 2.26 12.96 4.89
CA THR A 158 1.36 11.80 5.04
C THR A 158 0.00 12.24 5.55
N ALA A 159 -1.06 11.62 5.05
CA ALA A 159 -2.41 11.83 5.56
C ALA A 159 -3.23 10.54 5.59
N GLY A 160 -4.26 10.57 6.43
CA GLY A 160 -4.98 9.39 6.84
C GLY A 160 -6.19 9.67 7.71
N GLY A 161 -6.66 8.64 8.40
CA GLY A 161 -7.78 8.72 9.33
C GLY A 161 -8.19 7.35 9.85
N PRO A 162 -9.34 7.24 10.52
CA PRO A 162 -9.86 5.98 11.02
C PRO A 162 -10.01 4.93 9.91
N LEU A 163 -9.51 3.71 10.16
CA LEU A 163 -9.72 2.56 9.29
C LEU A 163 -11.18 2.08 9.27
N PRO A 164 -11.91 2.05 10.41
CA PRO A 164 -13.33 1.68 10.42
C PRO A 164 -14.18 2.73 9.69
N ALA A 165 -14.97 2.29 8.71
CA ALA A 165 -15.76 3.18 7.85
C ALA A 165 -16.89 3.93 8.59
N SER A 166 -17.27 3.47 9.78
CA SER A 166 -18.22 4.16 10.66
C SER A 166 -17.64 5.43 11.27
N LEU A 167 -16.31 5.50 11.42
CA LEU A 167 -15.67 6.58 12.15
C LEU A 167 -15.32 7.77 11.26
N LYS A 168 -15.41 8.96 11.84
CA LYS A 168 -15.03 10.22 11.21
C LYS A 168 -13.79 10.76 11.89
N GLY A 169 -12.78 11.07 11.10
CA GLY A 169 -11.53 11.59 11.63
C GLY A 169 -10.53 11.85 10.53
N ASN A 170 -9.45 12.54 10.90
CA ASN A 170 -8.38 12.88 9.99
C ASN A 170 -7.04 12.90 10.71
N TYR A 171 -6.01 12.59 9.94
CA TYR A 171 -4.62 12.69 10.34
C TYR A 171 -3.82 13.31 9.20
N ALA A 172 -2.89 14.19 9.54
CA ALA A 172 -1.91 14.73 8.60
C ALA A 172 -0.60 14.99 9.36
N ALA A 173 0.53 14.73 8.71
CA ALA A 173 1.86 15.02 9.24
C ALA A 173 2.86 15.32 8.13
N LEU A 174 3.89 16.08 8.50
CA LEU A 174 5.06 16.35 7.70
C LEU A 174 6.29 15.81 8.45
N TRP A 175 7.07 14.96 7.79
CA TRP A 175 8.31 14.39 8.30
C TRP A 175 9.49 15.13 7.68
N CYS A 176 10.49 15.48 8.50
CA CYS A 176 11.69 16.25 8.14
C CYS A 176 12.97 15.55 8.62
#